data_AF-A0A3C1G3M5-F1
#
_entry.id   AF-A0A3C1G3M5-F1
#
_cell.length_a   1.000
_cell.length_b   1.000
_cell.length_c   1.000
_cell.angle_alpha   90.00
_cell.angle_beta   90.00
_cell.angle_gamma   90.00
#
_symmetry.space_group_name_H-M   'P 1'
#
loop_
_entity.id
_entity.type
_entity.pdbx_description
1 polymer ?
#
loop_
_entity_poly.entity_id
_entity_poly.type
_entity_poly.pdbx_seq_one_letter_code
_entity_poly.pdbx_strand_id
1 'polypeptide(L)'
;MTVLGPIGYFAGASLVYFDQGHVMKYPLHFVVGTLITFAIVTTFLISREKKSLDSPLRTYHFVLDMLIICLYVIQVFLGLQILF
;
A
#
# COMPACT_ATOMS: atom_id res chain seq x y z
N MET A 1 1.90 11.35 -0.06
CA MET A 1 1.77 9.90 -0.34
C MET A 1 0.38 9.36 -0.08
N THR A 2 -0.36 9.94 0.86
CA THR A 2 -1.56 9.34 1.45
C THR A 2 -2.72 9.07 0.50
N VAL A 3 -2.89 9.94 -0.50
CA VAL A 3 -3.93 9.79 -1.53
C VAL A 3 -3.33 9.19 -2.82
N LEU A 4 -2.08 9.56 -3.13
CA LEU A 4 -1.40 9.13 -4.36
C LEU A 4 -1.13 7.61 -4.39
N GLY A 5 -0.75 7.02 -3.25
CA GLY A 5 -0.48 5.58 -3.15
C GLY A 5 -1.72 4.73 -3.48
N PRO A 6 -2.84 4.93 -2.76
CA PRO A 6 -4.10 4.26 -3.06
C PRO A 6 -4.59 4.50 -4.49
N ILE A 7 -4.54 5.75 -4.98
CA ILE A 7 -4.95 6.06 -6.37
C ILE A 7 -4.09 5.31 -7.39
N GLY A 8 -2.76 5.31 -7.21
CA GLY A 8 -1.85 4.60 -8.10
C GLY A 8 -2.12 3.11 -8.13
N TYR A 9 -2.38 2.50 -6.96
CA TYR A 9 -2.78 1.09 -6.87
C TYR A 9 -4.07 0.81 -7.62
N PHE A 10 -5.15 1.59 -7.39
CA PHE A 10 -6.42 1.38 -8.08
C PHE A 10 -6.34 1.65 -9.58
N ALA A 11 -5.55 2.63 -10.02
CA ALA A 11 -5.30 2.88 -11.43
C ALA A 11 -4.61 1.68 -12.09
N GLY A 12 -3.57 1.13 -11.47
CA GLY A 12 -2.88 -0.07 -11.96
C GLY A 12 -3.79 -1.30 -11.98
N ALA A 13 -4.55 -1.55 -10.90
CA ALA A 13 -5.49 -2.66 -10.83
C ALA A 13 -6.59 -2.56 -11.90
N SER A 14 -7.12 -1.35 -12.13
CA SER A 14 -8.14 -1.09 -13.17
C SER A 14 -7.57 -1.34 -14.56
N LEU A 15 -6.33 -0.91 -14.82
CA LEU A 15 -5.66 -1.15 -16.09
C LEU A 15 -5.51 -2.66 -16.38
N VAL A 16 -5.06 -3.44 -15.39
CA VAL A 16 -4.95 -4.90 -15.51
C VAL A 16 -6.33 -5.54 -15.75
N TYR A 17 -7.36 -5.07 -15.05
CA TYR A 17 -8.73 -5.54 -15.26
C TYR A 17 -9.22 -5.28 -16.69
N PHE A 18 -9.01 -4.08 -17.22
CA PHE A 18 -9.42 -3.74 -18.59
C PHE A 18 -8.61 -4.49 -19.66
N ASP A 19 -7.33 -4.76 -19.42
CA ASP A 19 -6.46 -5.50 -20.33
C ASP A 19 -6.82 -7.00 -20.38
N GLN A 20 -7.16 -7.60 -19.23
CA GLN A 20 -7.20 -9.07 -19.09
C GLN A 20 -8.55 -9.63 -18.67
N GLY A 21 -9.51 -8.78 -18.33
CA GLY A 21 -10.82 -9.17 -17.81
C GLY A 21 -10.79 -9.69 -16.36
N HIS A 22 -9.62 -9.81 -15.74
CA HIS A 22 -9.45 -10.24 -14.35
C HIS A 22 -8.25 -9.57 -13.66
N VAL A 23 -8.39 -9.28 -12.37
CA VAL A 23 -7.34 -8.61 -11.55
C VAL A 23 -6.28 -9.58 -11.00
N MET A 24 -6.54 -10.89 -11.06
CA MET A 24 -5.75 -11.92 -10.36
C MET A 24 -4.66 -12.59 -11.20
N LYS A 25 -4.19 -11.96 -12.29
CA LYS A 25 -3.07 -12.52 -13.06
C LYS A 25 -1.77 -12.57 -12.24
N TYR A 26 -1.57 -11.59 -11.38
CA TYR A 26 -0.40 -11.47 -10.52
C TYR A 26 -0.83 -11.37 -9.05
N PRO A 27 -1.27 -12.49 -8.44
CA PRO A 27 -1.95 -12.47 -7.15
C PRO A 27 -1.08 -11.92 -6.02
N LEU A 28 0.23 -12.23 -6.02
CA LEU A 28 1.16 -11.69 -5.02
C LEU A 28 1.32 -10.17 -5.13
N HIS A 29 1.51 -9.63 -6.34
CA HIS A 29 1.62 -8.19 -6.56
C HIS A 29 0.32 -7.46 -6.18
N PHE A 30 -0.83 -8.08 -6.44
CA PHE A 30 -2.12 -7.53 -6.06
C PHE A 30 -2.32 -7.50 -4.53
N VAL A 31 -1.99 -8.60 -3.84
CA VAL A 31 -2.13 -8.70 -2.37
C VAL A 31 -1.19 -7.74 -1.66
N VAL A 32 0.08 -7.68 -2.07
CA VAL A 32 1.07 -6.76 -1.47
C VAL A 32 0.66 -5.30 -1.71
N GLY A 33 0.18 -4.96 -2.91
CA GLY A 33 -0.36 -3.62 -3.21
C GLY A 33 -1.59 -3.26 -2.35
N THR A 34 -2.46 -4.23 -2.08
CA THR A 34 -3.61 -4.06 -1.18
C THR A 34 -3.17 -3.79 0.26
N LEU A 35 -2.20 -4.56 0.76
CA LEU A 35 -1.65 -4.40 2.11
C LEU A 35 -0.99 -3.03 2.30
N ILE A 36 -0.21 -2.58 1.32
CA ILE A 36 0.38 -1.23 1.32
C ILE A 36 -0.70 -0.17 1.37
N THR A 37 -1.71 -0.28 0.51
CA THR A 37 -2.83 0.67 0.44
C THR A 37 -3.57 0.75 1.78
N PHE A 38 -3.86 -0.39 2.40
CA PHE A 38 -4.51 -0.44 3.71
C PHE A 38 -3.64 0.16 4.81
N ALA A 39 -2.34 -0.13 4.82
CA ALA A 39 -1.40 0.44 5.78
C ALA A 39 -1.31 1.96 5.64
N ILE A 40 -1.24 2.51 4.42
CA ILE A 40 -1.24 3.96 4.17
C ILE A 40 -2.51 4.62 4.71
N VAL A 41 -3.68 4.02 4.46
CA VAL A 41 -4.97 4.54 4.97
C VAL A 41 -5.00 4.48 6.50
N THR A 42 -4.52 3.40 7.10
CA THR A 42 -4.46 3.25 8.56
C THR A 42 -3.55 4.29 9.20
N THR A 43 -2.34 4.45 8.66
CA THR A 43 -1.38 5.49 9.05
C THR A 43 -1.98 6.90 8.95
N PHE A 44 -2.78 7.16 7.92
CA PHE A 44 -3.49 8.44 7.75
C PHE A 44 -4.52 8.69 8.84
N LEU A 45 -5.35 7.69 9.15
CA LEU A 45 -6.37 7.80 10.19
C LEU A 45 -5.72 8.06 11.55
N ILE A 46 -4.66 7.31 11.88
CA ILE A 46 -3.88 7.51 13.11
C ILE A 46 -3.25 8.91 13.15
N SER A 47 -2.76 9.41 12.01
CA SER A 47 -2.17 10.76 11.92
C SER A 47 -3.18 11.87 12.18
N ARG A 48 -4.45 11.67 11.80
CA ARG A 48 -5.53 12.62 12.07
C ARG A 48 -5.98 12.63 13.53
N GLU A 49 -5.70 11.57 14.28
CA GLU A 49 -6.09 11.41 15.68
C GLU A 49 -5.07 11.99 16.69
N LYS A 50 -4.01 12.68 16.21
CA LYS A 50 -2.93 13.22 17.05
C LYS A 50 -3.46 14.19 18.13
N LYS A 51 -3.69 13.65 19.33
CA LYS A 51 -4.10 14.41 20.53
C LYS A 51 -3.12 14.31 21.72
N SER A 52 -1.98 13.63 21.62
CA SER A 52 -0.95 13.64 22.69
C SER A 52 0.43 13.18 22.21
N LEU A 53 1.48 13.80 22.74
CA LEU A 53 2.91 13.55 22.44
C LEU A 53 3.42 12.18 22.94
N ASP A 54 2.75 11.59 23.94
CA ASP A 54 3.09 10.31 24.59
C ASP A 54 2.12 9.17 24.28
N SER A 55 1.38 9.28 23.17
CA SER A 55 0.40 8.25 22.83
C SER A 55 1.06 7.01 22.21
N PRO A 56 0.67 5.78 22.60
CA PRO A 56 1.07 4.54 21.92
C PRO A 56 0.77 4.55 20.41
N LEU A 57 -0.17 5.38 19.95
CA LEU A 57 -0.45 5.64 18.54
C LEU A 57 0.79 6.10 17.75
N ARG A 58 1.74 6.80 18.38
CA ARG A 58 2.99 7.22 17.73
C ARG A 58 3.88 6.02 17.40
N THR A 59 3.96 5.05 18.30
CA THR A 59 4.70 3.80 18.07
C THR A 59 4.05 2.98 16.97
N TYR A 60 2.71 2.86 16.98
CA TYR A 60 1.99 2.16 15.91
C TYR A 60 2.17 2.84 14.55
N HIS A 61 2.14 4.17 14.50
CA HIS A 61 2.40 4.93 13.28
C HIS A 61 3.81 4.65 12.72
N PHE A 62 4.83 4.65 13.58
CA PHE A 62 6.20 4.36 13.18
C PHE A 62 6.37 2.92 12.65
N VAL A 63 5.77 1.94 13.33
CA VAL A 63 5.81 0.54 12.90
C VAL A 63 5.10 0.35 11.56
N LEU A 64 3.95 0.99 11.36
CA LEU A 64 3.22 0.95 10.08
C LEU A 64 4.03 1.58 8.95
N ASP A 65 4.67 2.73 9.18
CA ASP A 65 5.52 3.37 8.17
C ASP A 65 6.71 2.49 7.78
N MET A 66 7.34 1.84 8.76
CA MET A 66 8.42 0.89 8.50
C MET A 66 7.91 -0.32 7.69
N LEU A 67 6.74 -0.86 8.04
CA LEU A 67 6.10 -1.94 7.31
C LEU A 67 5.78 -1.54 5.86
N ILE A 68 5.26 -0.33 5.64
CA ILE A 68 4.97 0.20 4.30
C ILE A 68 6.24 0.22 3.44
N ILE A 69 7.37 0.68 3.99
CA ILE A 69 8.64 0.74 3.26
C ILE A 69 9.09 -0.68 2.86
N CYS A 70 9.07 -1.64 3.80
CA CYS A 70 9.44 -3.02 3.51
C CYS A 70 8.55 -3.65 2.42
N LEU A 71 7.23 -3.46 2.53
CA LEU A 71 6.28 -3.95 1.54
C LEU A 71 6.47 -3.28 0.18
N TYR A 72 6.81 -1.99 0.13
CA TYR A 72 7.07 -1.27 -1.13
C TYR A 72 8.26 -1.87 -1.89
N VAL A 73 9.33 -2.23 -1.18
CA VAL A 73 10.49 -2.89 -1.80
C VAL A 73 10.06 -4.21 -2.45
N ILE A 74 9.28 -5.03 -1.72
CA ILE A 74 8.74 -6.29 -2.24
C ILE A 74 7.83 -6.03 -3.46
N GLN A 75 6.95 -5.01 -3.39
CA GLN A 75 6.04 -4.64 -4.46
C GLN A 75 6.80 -4.27 -5.74
N VAL A 76 7.90 -3.53 -5.63
CA VAL A 76 8.75 -3.15 -6.77
C VAL A 76 9.38 -4.38 -7.41
N PHE A 77 9.95 -5.30 -6.62
CA PHE A 77 10.52 -6.54 -7.17
C PHE A 77 9.46 -7.39 -7.88
N LEU A 78 8.28 -7.55 -7.28
CA LEU A 78 7.16 -8.25 -7.91
C LEU A 78 6.69 -7.55 -9.19
N GLY A 79 6.64 -6.21 -9.20
CA GLY A 79 6.27 -5.42 -10.37
C GLY A 79 7.26 -5.54 -11.52
N LEU A 80 8.56 -5.61 -11.22
CA LEU A 80 9.60 -5.83 -12.23
C LEU A 80 9.48 -7.21 -12.86
N GLN A 81 9.17 -8.26 -12.09
CA GLN A 81 8.92 -9.61 -12.62
C GLN A 81 7.69 -9.69 -13.54
N ILE A 82 6.78 -8.71 -13.48
CA ILE A 82 5.64 -8.64 -14.40
C ILE A 82 6.06 -8.03 -15.74
N LEU A 83 7.06 -7.14 -15.73
CA LEU A 83 7.52 -6.41 -16.91
C LEU A 83 8.50 -7.21 -17.77
N PHE A 84 9.25 -8.14 -17.17
CA PHE A 84 10.25 -8.99 -17.83
C PHE A 84 9.78 -10.45 -17.91
#